data_AF-A0A2H1VRI8-F1
#
_entry.id   AF-A0A2H1VRI8-F1
#
_cell.length_a   1.000
_cell.length_b   1.000
_cell.length_c   1.000
_cell.angle_alpha   90.00
_cell.angle_beta   90.00
_cell.angle_gamma   90.00
#
_symmetry.space_group_name_H-M   'P 1'
#
loop_
_entity.id
_entity.type
_entity.pdbx_description
1 polymer ?
#
loop_
_entity_poly.entity_id
_entity_poly.type
_entity_poly.pdbx_seq_one_letter_code
_entity_poly.pdbx_strand_id
1 'polypeptide(L)'
;MILTDWLGINQCSWSVLACVFLTFCYVGSLYVWRTTLSRDHPTTIKRRFFSVSVIMLITPFFIQYFFTEDSLKKGDLYMQLGLRWSGLIPAIIAPLFLTATLFLGPLTMQFLSGIWKIYAEPIYWLSSWQDLVWVRNHVMAPLSEEWVFRACMIPLLLQCVDPMTAVFVGPLLFGIAHFHHIFEQMKAGFELKAALMISTFQFMYTSLFGAYSAFLFVRTGHFMAPLVAHMFCNHMGFPNFSEIVEFPPLQRVFIVCNFFIGFGLWCFLLTPLTSPDIYDNRLHWET
;
A
#
# COMPACT_ATOMS: atom_id res chain seq x y z
N MET A 1 19.26 16.12 28.94
CA MET A 1 19.35 16.80 27.63
C MET A 1 20.36 16.09 26.74
N ILE A 2 21.68 16.19 26.95
CA ILE A 2 22.67 15.54 26.06
C ILE A 2 22.53 14.01 26.00
N LEU A 3 22.35 13.32 27.14
CA LEU A 3 22.22 11.86 27.18
C LEU A 3 20.90 11.35 26.56
N THR A 4 19.81 12.07 26.79
CA THR A 4 18.49 11.77 26.21
C THR A 4 18.47 12.00 24.70
N ASP A 5 19.15 13.05 24.23
CA ASP A 5 19.29 13.33 22.79
C ASP A 5 20.16 12.25 22.12
N TRP A 6 21.24 11.81 22.78
CA TRP A 6 22.11 10.76 22.25
C TRP A 6 21.43 9.39 22.20
N LEU A 7 20.65 9.03 23.23
CA LEU A 7 19.83 7.82 23.25
C LEU A 7 18.71 7.89 22.18
N GLY A 8 18.08 9.05 21.98
CA GLY A 8 17.08 9.27 20.94
C GLY A 8 17.64 9.16 19.52
N ILE A 9 18.82 9.73 19.27
CA ILE A 9 19.52 9.62 17.97
C ILE A 9 19.86 8.16 17.64
N ASN A 10 20.32 7.40 18.63
CA ASN A 10 20.60 5.97 18.43
C ASN A 10 19.32 5.18 18.16
N GLN A 11 18.23 5.44 18.88
CA GLN A 11 16.95 4.74 18.68
C GLN A 11 16.33 5.04 17.30
N CYS A 12 16.38 6.29 16.86
CA CYS A 12 15.94 6.70 15.52
C CYS A 12 16.75 5.97 14.45
N SER A 13 18.07 5.93 14.61
CA SER A 13 18.97 5.24 13.69
C SER A 13 18.67 3.74 13.62
N TRP A 14 18.44 3.08 14.76
CA TRP A 14 18.04 1.67 14.80
C TRP A 14 16.70 1.40 14.12
N SER A 15 15.71 2.27 14.34
CA SER A 15 14.38 2.15 13.72
C SER A 15 14.45 2.29 12.20
N VAL A 16 15.21 3.28 11.71
CA VAL A 16 15.45 3.47 10.27
C VAL A 16 16.24 2.30 9.67
N LEU A 17 17.30 1.85 10.33
CA LEU A 17 18.09 0.69 9.87
C LEU A 17 17.24 -0.59 9.82
N ALA A 18 16.38 -0.81 10.81
CA ALA A 18 15.44 -1.92 10.82
C ALA A 18 14.47 -1.85 9.63
N CYS A 19 13.92 -0.66 9.32
CA CYS A 19 13.06 -0.45 8.14
C CYS A 19 13.79 -0.73 6.82
N VAL A 20 15.04 -0.26 6.68
CA VAL A 20 15.88 -0.53 5.51
C VAL A 20 16.15 -2.03 5.38
N PHE A 21 16.51 -2.69 6.49
CA PHE A 21 16.74 -4.14 6.51
C PHE A 21 15.49 -4.92 6.09
N LEU A 22 14.31 -4.59 6.64
CA LEU A 22 13.05 -5.23 6.27
C LEU A 22 12.71 -5.04 4.78
N THR A 23 13.03 -3.88 4.21
CA THR A 23 12.85 -3.62 2.77
C THR A 23 13.68 -4.59 1.94
N PHE A 24 14.96 -4.76 2.28
CA PHE A 24 15.84 -5.72 1.60
C PHE A 24 15.41 -7.17 1.82
N CYS A 25 14.98 -7.54 3.02
CA CYS A 25 14.46 -8.88 3.30
C CYS A 25 13.20 -9.19 2.49
N TYR A 26 12.28 -8.23 2.41
CA TYR A 26 11.06 -8.37 1.62
C TYR A 26 11.38 -8.58 0.14
N VAL A 27 12.18 -7.68 -0.47
CA VAL A 27 12.57 -7.81 -1.88
C VAL A 27 13.37 -9.10 -2.10
N GLY A 28 14.33 -9.41 -1.22
CA GLY A 28 15.14 -10.61 -1.29
C GLY A 28 14.30 -11.90 -1.25
N SER A 29 13.21 -11.91 -0.49
CA SER A 29 12.29 -13.05 -0.42
C SER A 29 11.64 -13.39 -1.77
N LEU A 30 11.47 -12.41 -2.67
CA LEU A 30 10.94 -12.63 -4.02
C LEU A 30 11.93 -13.34 -4.94
N TYR A 31 13.21 -13.34 -4.58
CA TYR A 31 14.33 -13.86 -5.38
C TYR A 31 15.11 -15.01 -4.73
N VAL A 32 14.74 -15.42 -3.51
CA VAL A 32 15.38 -16.55 -2.82
C VAL A 32 15.33 -17.84 -3.65
N TRP A 33 14.27 -18.00 -4.45
CA TRP A 33 14.10 -19.11 -5.37
C TRP A 33 14.65 -18.74 -6.75
N ARG A 34 15.84 -19.25 -7.10
CA ARG A 34 16.37 -19.11 -8.46
C ARG A 34 15.44 -19.80 -9.46
N THR A 35 15.02 -19.08 -10.50
CA THR A 35 14.14 -19.59 -11.56
C THR A 35 14.45 -18.89 -12.88
N THR A 36 14.31 -19.62 -13.98
CA THR A 36 14.32 -19.08 -15.35
C THR A 36 12.91 -18.80 -15.88
N LEU A 37 11.89 -19.23 -15.13
CA LEU A 37 10.48 -19.06 -15.49
C LEU A 37 10.03 -17.61 -15.28
N SER A 38 9.05 -17.18 -16.08
CA SER A 38 8.41 -15.87 -15.92
C SER A 38 7.86 -15.66 -14.49
N ARG A 39 7.79 -14.41 -14.06
CA ARG A 39 7.16 -13.99 -12.80
C ARG A 39 5.69 -14.43 -12.68
N ASP A 40 5.00 -14.57 -13.81
CA ASP A 40 3.59 -14.97 -13.88
C ASP A 40 3.42 -16.49 -13.98
N HIS A 41 4.52 -17.25 -14.05
CA HIS A 41 4.43 -18.71 -14.05
C HIS A 41 3.92 -19.22 -12.68
N PRO A 42 2.94 -20.15 -12.64
CA PRO A 42 2.34 -20.67 -11.41
C PRO A 42 3.35 -21.10 -10.33
N THR A 43 4.40 -21.83 -10.73
CA THR A 43 5.47 -22.28 -9.83
C THR A 43 6.23 -21.11 -9.21
N THR A 44 6.52 -20.05 -9.98
CA THR A 44 7.20 -18.84 -9.48
C THR A 44 6.30 -18.12 -8.48
N ILE A 45 5.01 -17.99 -8.79
CA ILE A 45 4.02 -17.36 -7.89
C ILE A 45 3.93 -18.11 -6.56
N LYS A 46 3.71 -19.44 -6.60
CA LYS A 46 3.60 -20.26 -5.37
C LYS A 46 4.84 -20.19 -4.49
N ARG A 47 6.03 -20.20 -5.09
CA ARG A 47 7.30 -20.09 -4.36
C ARG A 47 7.47 -18.72 -3.71
N ARG A 48 7.16 -17.63 -4.44
CA ARG A 48 7.18 -16.26 -3.92
C ARG A 48 6.14 -16.06 -2.82
N PHE A 49 4.93 -16.65 -2.95
CA PHE A 49 3.92 -16.63 -1.90
C PHE A 49 4.47 -17.23 -0.61
N PHE A 50 5.05 -18.42 -0.70
CA PHE A 50 5.62 -19.07 0.48
C PHE A 50 6.70 -18.22 1.15
N SER A 51 7.69 -17.71 0.40
CA SER A 51 8.77 -16.91 0.99
C SER A 51 8.29 -15.59 1.57
N VAL A 52 7.35 -14.92 0.91
CA VAL A 52 6.75 -13.68 1.42
C VAL A 52 5.91 -13.95 2.67
N SER A 53 5.14 -15.04 2.72
CA SER A 53 4.39 -15.42 3.93
C SER A 53 5.32 -15.68 5.11
N VAL A 54 6.50 -16.29 4.89
CA VAL A 54 7.52 -16.45 5.94
C VAL A 54 8.02 -15.09 6.44
N ILE A 55 8.31 -14.13 5.54
CA ILE A 55 8.68 -12.77 5.94
C ILE A 55 7.56 -12.13 6.77
N MET A 56 6.30 -12.20 6.32
CA MET A 56 5.17 -11.64 7.06
C MET A 56 5.02 -12.21 8.47
N LEU A 57 5.31 -13.50 8.66
CA LEU A 57 5.27 -14.13 9.99
C LEU A 57 6.42 -13.69 10.90
N ILE A 58 7.62 -13.49 10.35
CA ILE A 58 8.82 -13.13 11.14
C ILE A 58 8.84 -11.64 11.49
N THR A 59 8.40 -10.77 10.58
CA THR A 59 8.53 -9.30 10.72
C THR A 59 7.92 -8.74 12.01
N PRO A 60 6.71 -9.14 12.47
CA PRO A 60 6.15 -8.67 13.74
C PRO A 60 7.05 -8.93 14.95
N PHE A 61 7.66 -10.12 15.04
CA PHE A 61 8.58 -10.46 16.12
C PHE A 61 9.90 -9.70 16.01
N PHE A 62 10.37 -9.49 14.77
CA PHE A 62 11.55 -8.69 14.51
C PHE A 62 11.36 -7.25 14.98
N ILE A 63 10.26 -6.58 14.60
CA ILE A 63 10.01 -5.19 15.01
C ILE A 63 9.77 -5.06 16.52
N GLN A 64 9.21 -6.10 17.16
CA GLN A 64 8.96 -6.09 18.60
C GLN A 64 10.26 -5.88 19.39
N TYR A 65 11.38 -6.42 18.92
CA TYR A 65 12.70 -6.21 19.52
C TYR A 65 13.16 -4.74 19.48
N PHE A 66 12.68 -3.95 18.53
CA PHE A 66 13.03 -2.55 18.36
C PHE A 66 12.01 -1.57 18.98
N PHE A 67 10.90 -2.07 19.55
CA PHE A 67 9.96 -1.20 20.24
C PHE A 67 10.50 -0.75 21.59
N THR A 68 10.39 0.55 21.84
CA THR A 68 10.67 1.17 23.13
C THR A 68 9.57 0.85 24.14
N GLU A 69 9.90 0.89 25.43
CA GLU A 69 8.91 0.74 26.50
C GLU A 69 7.78 1.76 26.37
N ASP A 70 8.08 2.99 25.96
CA ASP A 70 7.08 4.05 25.81
C ASP A 70 6.10 3.76 24.66
N SER A 71 6.56 3.13 23.58
CA SER A 71 5.67 2.67 22.52
C SER A 71 4.77 1.53 23.01
N LEU A 72 5.34 0.56 23.73
CA LEU A 72 4.57 -0.57 24.28
C LEU A 72 3.59 -0.15 25.39
N LYS A 73 3.84 0.95 26.11
CA LYS A 73 2.89 1.55 27.05
C LYS A 73 1.67 2.15 26.35
N LYS A 74 1.82 2.70 25.14
CA LYS A 74 0.70 3.26 24.37
C LYS A 74 -0.22 2.18 23.81
N GLY A 75 0.32 1.03 23.46
CA GLY A 75 -0.44 -0.12 22.98
C GLY A 75 0.45 -1.32 22.78
N ASP A 76 -0.11 -2.51 22.98
CA ASP A 76 0.57 -3.78 22.75
C ASP A 76 0.96 -3.97 21.27
N LEU A 77 1.70 -5.03 20.97
CA LEU A 77 2.16 -5.32 19.61
C LEU A 77 0.99 -5.37 18.61
N TYR A 78 -0.15 -5.97 18.96
CA TYR A 78 -1.30 -6.07 18.06
C TYR A 78 -1.87 -4.68 17.75
N MET A 79 -1.99 -3.83 18.77
CA MET A 79 -2.41 -2.44 18.60
C MET A 79 -1.43 -1.66 17.72
N GLN A 80 -0.11 -1.80 17.93
CA GLN A 80 0.91 -1.17 17.08
C GLN A 80 0.82 -1.62 15.63
N LEU A 81 0.52 -2.90 15.38
CA LEU A 81 0.30 -3.45 14.04
C LEU A 81 -1.04 -3.02 13.41
N GLY A 82 -1.89 -2.29 14.14
CA GLY A 82 -3.22 -1.89 13.71
C GLY A 82 -4.24 -3.04 13.69
N LEU A 83 -4.02 -4.08 14.49
CA LEU A 83 -4.95 -5.20 14.69
C LEU A 83 -5.86 -4.90 15.89
N ARG A 84 -6.98 -4.23 15.62
CA ARG A 84 -7.92 -3.74 16.63
C ARG A 84 -9.36 -4.01 16.20
N TRP A 85 -10.21 -4.34 17.17
CA TRP A 85 -11.65 -4.56 16.95
C TRP A 85 -12.47 -3.27 16.98
N SER A 86 -12.20 -2.41 17.97
CA SER A 86 -12.80 -1.07 18.03
C SER A 86 -12.40 -0.29 16.79
N GLY A 87 -13.36 0.35 16.10
CA GLY A 87 -13.08 1.11 14.87
C GLY A 87 -12.90 0.27 13.59
N LEU A 88 -12.97 -1.07 13.64
CA LEU A 88 -12.66 -1.91 12.48
C LEU A 88 -13.61 -1.73 11.29
N ILE A 89 -14.92 -1.64 11.56
CA ILE A 89 -15.93 -1.46 10.50
C ILE A 89 -15.72 -0.14 9.75
N PRO A 90 -15.64 1.03 10.43
CA PRO A 90 -15.33 2.26 9.71
C PRO A 90 -13.96 2.20 9.03
N ALA A 91 -12.95 1.52 9.62
CA ALA A 91 -11.63 1.34 9.00
C ALA A 91 -11.67 0.58 7.68
N ILE A 92 -12.67 -0.26 7.46
CA ILE A 92 -12.88 -0.93 6.16
C ILE A 92 -13.68 -0.02 5.21
N ILE A 93 -14.76 0.58 5.69
CA ILE A 93 -15.73 1.26 4.83
C ILE A 93 -15.25 2.66 4.40
N ALA A 94 -14.82 3.50 5.34
CA ALA A 94 -14.53 4.90 5.06
C ALA A 94 -13.27 5.09 4.19
N PRO A 95 -12.15 4.39 4.41
CA PRO A 95 -10.99 4.44 3.51
C PRO A 95 -11.29 3.91 2.11
N LEU A 96 -12.08 2.84 1.99
CA LEU A 96 -12.50 2.31 0.69
C LEU A 96 -13.39 3.33 -0.05
N PHE A 97 -14.37 3.91 0.64
CA PHE A 97 -15.23 4.95 0.07
C PHE A 97 -14.43 6.20 -0.36
N LEU A 98 -13.50 6.64 0.48
CA LEU A 98 -12.62 7.76 0.17
C LEU A 98 -11.76 7.45 -1.06
N THR A 99 -11.18 6.26 -1.14
CA THR A 99 -10.40 5.82 -2.30
C THR A 99 -11.27 5.72 -3.56
N ALA A 100 -12.48 5.15 -3.46
CA ALA A 100 -13.43 5.10 -4.56
C ALA A 100 -13.84 6.51 -5.05
N THR A 101 -13.97 7.47 -4.14
CA THR A 101 -14.23 8.88 -4.47
C THR A 101 -13.10 9.47 -5.32
N LEU A 102 -11.85 9.20 -4.98
CA LEU A 102 -10.70 9.59 -5.80
C LEU A 102 -10.76 8.96 -7.21
N PHE A 103 -11.26 7.72 -7.30
CA PHE A 103 -11.42 6.96 -8.53
C PHE A 103 -12.74 7.20 -9.27
N LEU A 104 -13.45 8.30 -8.98
CA LEU A 104 -14.75 8.59 -9.62
C LEU A 104 -14.67 8.66 -11.16
N GLY A 105 -13.58 9.23 -11.71
CA GLY A 105 -13.32 9.23 -13.15
C GLY A 105 -13.22 7.80 -13.75
N PRO A 106 -12.27 6.96 -13.30
CA PRO A 106 -12.15 5.58 -13.74
C PRO A 106 -13.42 4.73 -13.52
N LEU A 107 -14.11 4.90 -12.39
CA LEU A 107 -15.38 4.23 -12.13
C LEU A 107 -16.46 4.63 -13.14
N THR A 108 -16.49 5.91 -13.52
CA THR A 108 -17.38 6.41 -14.58
C THR A 108 -17.04 5.75 -15.92
N MET A 109 -15.76 5.59 -16.25
CA MET A 109 -15.34 4.89 -17.47
C MET A 109 -15.81 3.42 -17.47
N GLN A 110 -15.59 2.68 -16.38
CA GLN A 110 -16.07 1.29 -16.24
C GLN A 110 -17.59 1.17 -16.32
N PHE A 111 -18.31 2.15 -15.76
CA PHE A 111 -19.77 2.19 -15.82
C PHE A 111 -20.25 2.38 -17.27
N LEU A 112 -19.71 3.37 -17.98
CA LEU A 112 -20.11 3.73 -19.34
C LEU A 112 -19.69 2.68 -20.37
N SER A 113 -18.54 2.03 -20.20
CA SER A 113 -18.09 0.93 -21.07
C SER A 113 -18.89 -0.36 -20.85
N GLY A 114 -19.66 -0.44 -19.76
CA GLY A 114 -20.43 -1.63 -19.41
C GLY A 114 -19.62 -2.76 -18.77
N ILE A 115 -18.32 -2.55 -18.51
CA ILE A 115 -17.41 -3.53 -17.86
C ILE A 115 -17.99 -4.00 -16.52
N TRP A 116 -18.68 -3.12 -15.78
CA TRP A 116 -19.31 -3.45 -14.51
C TRP A 116 -20.26 -4.67 -14.57
N LYS A 117 -20.83 -4.99 -15.74
CA LYS A 117 -21.70 -6.16 -15.94
C LYS A 117 -20.95 -7.48 -15.71
N ILE A 118 -19.66 -7.51 -16.00
CA ILE A 118 -18.81 -8.68 -15.77
C ILE A 118 -18.76 -9.01 -14.27
N TYR A 119 -18.75 -7.99 -13.41
CA TYR A 119 -18.74 -8.17 -11.96
C TYR A 119 -20.05 -8.73 -11.40
N ALA A 120 -21.16 -8.65 -12.17
CA ALA A 120 -22.42 -9.28 -11.79
C ALA A 120 -22.42 -10.79 -12.10
N GLU A 121 -21.46 -11.30 -12.87
CA GLU A 121 -21.39 -12.72 -13.25
C GLU A 121 -20.62 -13.54 -12.20
N PRO A 122 -21.23 -14.55 -11.55
CA PRO A 122 -20.54 -15.37 -10.55
C PRO A 122 -19.33 -16.14 -11.10
N ILE A 123 -19.39 -16.51 -12.39
CA ILE A 123 -18.34 -17.27 -13.08
C ILE A 123 -17.05 -16.44 -13.19
N TYR A 124 -17.16 -15.12 -13.37
CA TYR A 124 -16.01 -14.23 -13.38
C TYR A 124 -15.22 -14.38 -12.07
N TRP A 125 -15.91 -14.26 -10.93
CA TRP A 125 -15.28 -14.36 -9.62
C TRP A 125 -14.66 -15.74 -9.36
N LEU A 126 -15.37 -16.82 -9.71
CA LEU A 126 -14.83 -18.17 -9.58
C LEU A 126 -13.53 -18.32 -10.39
N SER A 127 -13.51 -17.81 -11.62
CA SER A 127 -12.35 -17.86 -12.51
C SER A 127 -11.20 -17.01 -11.96
N SER A 128 -11.48 -15.81 -11.47
CA SER A 128 -10.51 -14.92 -10.83
C SER A 128 -9.83 -15.56 -9.61
N TRP A 129 -10.57 -16.26 -8.77
CA TRP A 129 -10.01 -16.96 -7.61
C TRP A 129 -9.16 -18.19 -7.98
N GLN A 130 -9.36 -18.75 -9.18
CA GLN A 130 -8.54 -19.85 -9.71
C GLN A 130 -7.27 -19.33 -10.44
N ASP A 131 -7.27 -18.06 -10.87
CA ASP A 131 -6.11 -17.42 -11.48
C ASP A 131 -5.11 -16.92 -10.41
N LEU A 132 -3.95 -17.58 -10.33
CA LEU A 132 -2.88 -17.21 -9.40
C LEU A 132 -2.31 -15.81 -9.65
N VAL A 133 -2.33 -15.32 -10.90
CA VAL A 133 -1.89 -13.95 -11.22
C VAL A 133 -2.87 -12.95 -10.63
N TRP A 134 -4.17 -13.21 -10.79
CA TRP A 134 -5.22 -12.38 -10.19
C TRP A 134 -5.13 -12.37 -8.66
N VAL A 135 -5.04 -13.54 -8.02
CA VAL A 135 -4.93 -13.66 -6.55
C VAL A 135 -3.66 -12.97 -6.04
N ARG A 136 -2.53 -13.11 -6.75
CA ARG A 136 -1.31 -12.37 -6.41
C ARG A 136 -1.54 -10.87 -6.43
N ASN A 137 -2.04 -10.35 -7.54
CA ASN A 137 -2.13 -8.90 -7.76
C ASN A 137 -3.17 -8.25 -6.84
N HIS A 138 -4.29 -8.92 -6.56
CA HIS A 138 -5.41 -8.33 -5.84
C HIS A 138 -5.46 -8.66 -4.36
N VAL A 139 -4.79 -9.73 -3.92
CA VAL A 139 -4.85 -10.18 -2.52
C VAL A 139 -3.46 -10.26 -1.91
N MET A 140 -2.60 -11.16 -2.40
CA MET A 140 -1.34 -11.46 -1.72
C MET A 140 -0.37 -10.27 -1.73
N ALA A 141 -0.21 -9.57 -2.86
CA ALA A 141 0.68 -8.42 -2.94
C ALA A 141 0.22 -7.25 -2.06
N PRO A 142 -1.04 -6.77 -2.13
CA PRO A 142 -1.54 -5.77 -1.19
C PRO A 142 -1.38 -6.19 0.28
N LEU A 143 -1.71 -7.43 0.59
CA LEU A 143 -1.62 -7.96 1.95
C LEU A 143 -0.18 -7.91 2.47
N SER A 144 0.77 -8.45 1.72
CA SER A 144 2.15 -8.52 2.17
C SER A 144 2.84 -7.17 2.20
N GLU A 145 2.53 -6.31 1.23
CA GLU A 145 3.10 -4.96 1.14
C GLU A 145 2.59 -4.07 2.27
N GLU A 146 1.27 -4.03 2.51
CA GLU A 146 0.75 -3.23 3.62
C GLU A 146 1.17 -3.79 4.98
N TRP A 147 1.32 -5.10 5.11
CA TRP A 147 1.76 -5.71 6.36
C TRP A 147 3.19 -5.30 6.72
N VAL A 148 4.12 -5.44 5.79
CA VAL A 148 5.54 -5.12 6.05
C VAL A 148 5.76 -3.60 6.07
N PHE A 149 5.31 -2.89 5.05
CA PHE A 149 5.64 -1.47 4.88
C PHE A 149 4.79 -0.53 5.72
N ARG A 150 3.55 -0.90 6.09
CA ARG A 150 2.66 -0.05 6.92
C ARG A 150 2.58 -0.59 8.32
N ALA A 151 1.99 -1.77 8.51
CA ALA A 151 1.75 -2.29 9.85
C ALA A 151 3.04 -2.50 10.65
N CYS A 152 4.16 -2.83 10.02
CA CYS A 152 5.42 -3.05 10.73
C CYS A 152 6.37 -1.84 10.72
N MET A 153 6.66 -1.27 9.55
CA MET A 153 7.66 -0.20 9.44
C MET A 153 7.18 1.16 9.97
N ILE A 154 5.90 1.52 9.77
CA ILE A 154 5.41 2.85 10.19
C ILE A 154 5.44 3.01 11.72
N PRO A 155 4.98 2.04 12.54
CA PRO A 155 5.13 2.14 14.00
C PRO A 155 6.57 2.32 14.47
N LEU A 156 7.55 1.68 13.81
CA LEU A 156 8.97 1.90 14.13
C LEU A 156 9.41 3.33 13.89
N LEU A 157 8.99 3.94 12.77
CA LEU A 157 9.31 5.33 12.46
C LEU A 157 8.60 6.30 13.41
N LEU A 158 7.36 6.02 13.81
CA LEU A 158 6.60 6.84 14.76
C LEU A 158 7.22 6.90 16.17
N GLN A 159 8.19 6.04 16.49
CA GLN A 159 8.94 6.13 17.74
C GLN A 159 9.91 7.32 17.77
N CYS A 160 10.29 7.85 16.60
CA CYS A 160 11.38 8.80 16.48
C CYS A 160 11.12 10.00 15.58
N VAL A 161 10.07 9.97 14.76
CA VAL A 161 9.64 11.12 13.96
C VAL A 161 8.16 11.40 14.18
N ASP A 162 7.74 12.64 13.88
CA ASP A 162 6.33 12.99 13.95
C ASP A 162 5.50 12.22 12.90
N PRO A 163 4.19 12.07 13.11
CA PRO A 163 3.31 11.32 12.23
C PRO A 163 3.36 11.72 10.75
N MET A 164 3.44 13.02 10.43
CA MET A 164 3.46 13.46 9.03
C MET A 164 4.81 13.18 8.37
N THR A 165 5.91 13.31 9.10
CA THR A 165 7.22 12.89 8.62
C THR A 165 7.26 11.39 8.33
N ALA A 166 6.71 10.54 9.21
CA ALA A 166 6.60 9.09 8.96
C ALA A 166 5.77 8.78 7.69
N VAL A 167 4.66 9.49 7.50
CA VAL A 167 3.78 9.36 6.33
C VAL A 167 4.50 9.65 5.01
N PHE A 168 5.41 10.61 4.95
CA PHE A 168 6.12 10.95 3.71
C PHE A 168 7.45 10.22 3.54
N VAL A 169 8.17 9.91 4.62
CA VAL A 169 9.51 9.28 4.55
C VAL A 169 9.40 7.76 4.44
N GLY A 170 8.53 7.10 5.21
CA GLY A 170 8.38 5.64 5.21
C GLY A 170 8.14 5.05 3.81
N PRO A 171 7.23 5.63 3.00
CA PRO A 171 6.96 5.16 1.64
C PRO A 171 8.11 5.29 0.65
N LEU A 172 9.16 6.07 0.93
CA LEU A 172 10.31 6.15 0.03
C LEU A 172 11.03 4.79 -0.06
N LEU A 173 11.10 4.04 1.04
CA LEU A 173 11.66 2.69 1.04
C LEU A 173 10.78 1.72 0.25
N PHE A 174 9.45 1.87 0.34
CA PHE A 174 8.49 1.12 -0.48
C PHE A 174 8.65 1.43 -1.97
N GLY A 175 8.80 2.71 -2.34
CA GLY A 175 9.10 3.11 -3.71
C GLY A 175 10.43 2.53 -4.19
N ILE A 176 11.49 2.64 -3.39
CA ILE A 176 12.83 2.12 -3.72
C ILE A 176 12.78 0.61 -3.97
N ALA A 177 11.99 -0.13 -3.19
CA ALA A 177 11.85 -1.56 -3.35
C ALA A 177 11.47 -1.95 -4.78
N HIS A 178 10.70 -1.13 -5.50
CA HIS A 178 10.24 -1.41 -6.86
C HIS A 178 11.31 -1.25 -7.95
N PHE A 179 12.46 -0.63 -7.66
CA PHE A 179 13.56 -0.57 -8.63
C PHE A 179 14.12 -1.95 -9.00
N HIS A 180 13.80 -3.00 -8.23
CA HIS A 180 14.13 -4.37 -8.62
C HIS A 180 13.53 -4.76 -9.99
N HIS A 181 12.46 -4.12 -10.44
CA HIS A 181 11.86 -4.36 -11.76
C HIS A 181 12.76 -3.91 -12.92
N ILE A 182 13.73 -3.01 -12.72
CA ILE A 182 14.70 -2.66 -13.76
C ILE A 182 15.39 -3.93 -14.28
N PHE A 183 15.81 -4.82 -13.37
CA PHE A 183 16.47 -6.07 -13.75
C PHE A 183 15.55 -6.99 -14.56
N GLU A 184 14.26 -7.03 -14.21
CA GLU A 184 13.27 -7.82 -14.94
C GLU A 184 12.99 -7.22 -16.33
N GLN A 185 12.87 -5.90 -16.43
CA GLN A 185 12.64 -5.17 -17.69
C GLN A 185 13.82 -5.32 -18.66
N MET A 186 15.05 -5.16 -18.16
CA MET A 186 16.24 -5.35 -18.99
C MET A 186 16.35 -6.79 -19.50
N LYS A 187 16.00 -7.79 -18.67
CA LYS A 187 15.94 -9.20 -19.12
C LYS A 187 14.85 -9.46 -20.16
N ALA A 188 13.76 -8.70 -20.10
CA ALA A 188 12.69 -8.73 -21.10
C ALA A 188 13.06 -7.98 -22.41
N GLY A 189 14.27 -7.42 -22.52
CA GLY A 189 14.78 -6.79 -23.73
C GLY A 189 14.54 -5.28 -23.82
N PHE A 190 14.07 -4.63 -22.76
CA PHE A 190 13.93 -3.17 -22.73
C PHE A 190 15.31 -2.50 -22.66
N GLU A 191 15.49 -1.42 -23.44
CA GLU A 191 16.66 -0.56 -23.30
C GLU A 191 16.74 0.05 -21.90
N LEU A 192 17.96 0.28 -21.40
CA LEU A 192 18.19 0.84 -20.07
C LEU A 192 17.44 2.16 -19.85
N LYS A 193 17.40 3.04 -20.87
CA LYS A 193 16.68 4.32 -20.79
C LYS A 193 15.18 4.11 -20.56
N ALA A 194 14.58 3.17 -21.29
CA ALA A 194 13.16 2.84 -21.13
C ALA A 194 12.90 2.20 -19.76
N ALA A 195 13.73 1.25 -19.34
CA ALA A 195 13.61 0.60 -18.02
C ALA A 195 13.74 1.60 -16.87
N LEU A 196 14.68 2.54 -16.96
CA LEU A 196 14.84 3.62 -15.98
C LEU A 196 13.62 4.55 -15.94
N MET A 197 13.07 4.92 -17.10
CA MET A 197 11.90 5.79 -17.16
C MET A 197 10.66 5.11 -16.54
N ILE A 198 10.41 3.85 -16.89
CA ILE A 198 9.29 3.07 -16.33
C ILE A 198 9.45 2.94 -14.82
N SER A 199 10.66 2.59 -14.35
CA SER A 199 10.92 2.39 -12.93
C SER A 199 10.89 3.69 -12.13
N THR A 200 11.28 4.82 -12.72
CA THR A 200 11.15 6.16 -12.10
C THR A 200 9.69 6.55 -11.95
N PHE A 201 8.88 6.34 -13.00
CA PHE A 201 7.44 6.57 -12.91
C PHE A 201 6.80 5.67 -11.85
N GLN A 202 7.17 4.39 -11.83
CA GLN A 202 6.71 3.44 -10.81
C GLN A 202 7.11 3.90 -9.41
N PHE A 203 8.35 4.32 -9.19
CA PHE A 203 8.83 4.87 -7.92
C PHE A 203 7.99 6.06 -7.46
N MET A 204 7.73 7.03 -8.33
CA MET A 204 6.93 8.21 -7.99
C MET A 204 5.50 7.83 -7.61
N TYR A 205 4.84 7.02 -8.44
CA TYR A 205 3.45 6.63 -8.23
C TYR A 205 3.28 5.75 -6.98
N THR A 206 4.17 4.77 -6.79
CA THR A 206 4.15 3.88 -5.61
C THR A 206 4.50 4.63 -4.32
N SER A 207 5.39 5.62 -4.37
CA SER A 207 5.69 6.47 -3.21
C SER A 207 4.50 7.36 -2.85
N LEU A 208 3.82 7.95 -3.84
CA LEU A 208 2.63 8.77 -3.62
C LEU A 208 1.47 7.95 -3.03
N PHE A 209 1.15 6.80 -3.65
CA PHE A 209 0.19 5.86 -3.09
C PHE A 209 0.60 5.41 -1.70
N GLY A 210 1.89 5.17 -1.50
CA GLY A 210 2.39 4.73 -0.22
C GLY A 210 2.27 5.76 0.89
N ALA A 211 2.39 7.05 0.58
CA ALA A 211 2.10 8.14 1.51
C ALA A 211 0.61 8.19 1.85
N TYR A 212 -0.29 8.02 0.87
CA TYR A 212 -1.72 7.90 1.15
C TYR A 212 -2.03 6.70 2.05
N SER A 213 -1.45 5.53 1.75
CA SER A 213 -1.61 4.32 2.56
C SER A 213 -1.08 4.49 3.99
N ALA A 214 0.11 5.07 4.15
CA ALA A 214 0.66 5.40 5.46
C ALA A 214 -0.22 6.41 6.22
N PHE A 215 -0.75 7.42 5.54
CA PHE A 215 -1.69 8.37 6.12
C PHE A 215 -2.95 7.68 6.64
N LEU A 216 -3.55 6.79 5.84
CA LEU A 216 -4.70 5.98 6.28
C LEU A 216 -4.35 5.15 7.52
N PHE A 217 -3.22 4.45 7.51
CA PHE A 217 -2.77 3.64 8.66
C PHE A 217 -2.61 4.49 9.92
N VAL A 218 -1.87 5.59 9.84
CA VAL A 218 -1.55 6.46 10.98
C VAL A 218 -2.81 7.11 11.56
N ARG A 219 -3.70 7.60 10.69
CA ARG A 219 -4.93 8.29 11.11
C ARG A 219 -5.97 7.34 11.69
N THR A 220 -6.14 6.16 11.09
CA THR A 220 -7.13 5.18 11.55
C THR A 220 -6.61 4.26 12.65
N GLY A 221 -5.29 4.05 12.73
CA GLY A 221 -4.69 3.06 13.62
C GLY A 221 -5.09 1.62 13.27
N HIS A 222 -5.42 1.35 11.99
CA HIS A 222 -5.86 0.04 11.52
C HIS A 222 -5.08 -0.43 10.29
N PHE A 223 -4.71 -1.70 10.30
CA PHE A 223 -4.13 -2.39 9.14
C PHE A 223 -5.12 -2.55 7.98
N MET A 224 -6.41 -2.76 8.29
CA MET A 224 -7.42 -2.98 7.25
C MET A 224 -7.67 -1.74 6.37
N ALA A 225 -7.49 -0.53 6.91
CA ALA A 225 -7.69 0.72 6.18
C ALA A 225 -6.82 0.86 4.93
N PRO A 226 -5.48 0.81 5.03
CA PRO A 226 -4.62 0.81 3.85
C PRO A 226 -4.81 -0.45 2.99
N LEU A 227 -5.08 -1.62 3.61
CA LEU A 227 -5.21 -2.88 2.87
C LEU A 227 -6.35 -2.84 1.86
N VAL A 228 -7.56 -2.46 2.28
CA VAL A 228 -8.72 -2.45 1.36
C VAL A 228 -8.59 -1.36 0.30
N ALA A 229 -7.98 -0.22 0.64
CA ALA A 229 -7.65 0.83 -0.31
C ALA A 229 -6.66 0.31 -1.37
N HIS A 230 -5.63 -0.42 -0.96
CA HIS A 230 -4.65 -1.02 -1.87
C HIS A 230 -5.27 -2.09 -2.77
N MET A 231 -6.06 -3.02 -2.22
CA MET A 231 -6.75 -4.03 -3.03
C MET A 231 -7.64 -3.37 -4.10
N PHE A 232 -8.36 -2.31 -3.74
CA PHE A 232 -9.17 -1.53 -4.66
C PHE A 232 -8.31 -0.83 -5.73
N CYS A 233 -7.21 -0.17 -5.34
CA CYS A 233 -6.30 0.47 -6.29
C CYS A 233 -5.69 -0.55 -7.28
N ASN A 234 -5.30 -1.74 -6.82
CA ASN A 234 -4.79 -2.80 -7.70
C ASN A 234 -5.86 -3.34 -8.64
N HIS A 235 -7.11 -3.39 -8.19
CA HIS A 235 -8.24 -3.75 -9.05
C HIS A 235 -8.52 -2.72 -10.14
N MET A 236 -8.50 -1.43 -9.78
CA MET A 236 -8.76 -0.34 -10.72
C MET A 236 -7.59 -0.05 -11.65
N GLY A 237 -6.36 -0.29 -11.18
CA GLY A 237 -5.13 0.04 -11.90
C GLY A 237 -4.88 1.55 -12.02
N PHE A 238 -3.79 1.91 -12.70
CA PHE A 238 -3.54 3.30 -13.05
C PHE A 238 -4.54 3.72 -14.15
N PRO A 239 -5.21 4.89 -14.03
CA PRO A 239 -6.18 5.33 -15.03
C PRO A 239 -5.59 5.39 -16.45
N ASN A 240 -6.18 4.64 -17.37
CA ASN A 240 -5.78 4.70 -18.77
C ASN A 240 -6.45 5.88 -19.47
N PHE A 241 -5.84 7.07 -19.37
CA PHE A 241 -6.37 8.28 -19.98
C PHE A 241 -6.51 8.19 -21.52
N SER A 242 -5.80 7.26 -22.17
CA SER A 242 -5.91 7.07 -23.62
C SER A 242 -7.28 6.52 -24.02
N GLU A 243 -7.92 5.67 -23.20
CA GLU A 243 -9.25 5.11 -23.48
C GLU A 243 -10.35 6.17 -23.49
N ILE A 244 -10.13 7.34 -22.86
CA ILE A 244 -11.13 8.42 -22.82
C ILE A 244 -11.50 8.87 -24.23
N VAL A 245 -10.57 8.82 -25.19
CA VAL A 245 -10.83 9.24 -26.58
C VAL A 245 -11.75 8.28 -27.33
N GLU A 246 -12.04 7.09 -26.79
CA GLU A 246 -12.92 6.11 -27.41
C GLU A 246 -14.40 6.38 -27.11
N PHE A 247 -14.69 7.13 -26.04
CA PHE A 247 -16.07 7.43 -25.64
C PHE A 247 -16.72 8.51 -26.55
N PRO A 248 -18.06 8.59 -26.65
CA PRO A 248 -18.76 9.70 -27.31
C PRO A 248 -18.46 11.07 -26.67
N PRO A 249 -18.52 12.20 -27.40
CA PRO A 249 -18.08 13.52 -26.91
C PRO A 249 -18.68 13.95 -25.55
N LEU A 250 -20.00 13.77 -25.36
CA LEU A 250 -20.65 14.12 -24.08
C LEU A 250 -20.17 13.24 -22.92
N GLN A 251 -19.94 11.96 -23.17
CA GLN A 251 -19.40 11.03 -22.17
C GLN A 251 -17.96 11.39 -21.80
N ARG A 252 -17.13 11.83 -22.76
CA ARG A 252 -15.77 12.31 -22.48
C ARG A 252 -15.78 13.48 -21.50
N VAL A 253 -16.62 14.48 -21.75
CA VAL A 253 -16.77 15.65 -20.87
C VAL A 253 -17.18 15.17 -19.47
N PHE A 254 -18.16 14.27 -19.39
CA PHE A 254 -18.61 13.73 -18.10
C PHE A 254 -17.50 12.96 -17.36
N ILE A 255 -16.73 12.11 -18.04
CA ILE A 255 -15.59 11.38 -17.47
C ILE A 255 -14.55 12.36 -16.92
N VAL A 256 -14.13 13.34 -17.73
CA VAL A 256 -13.12 14.34 -17.33
C VAL A 256 -13.61 15.17 -16.15
N CYS A 257 -14.86 15.61 -16.14
CA CYS A 257 -15.45 16.29 -14.98
C CYS A 257 -15.38 15.41 -13.71
N ASN A 258 -15.68 14.12 -13.82
CA ASN A 258 -15.63 13.19 -12.69
C ASN A 258 -14.21 12.93 -12.16
N PHE A 259 -13.16 13.04 -12.99
CA PHE A 259 -11.78 13.05 -12.49
C PHE A 259 -11.53 14.23 -11.55
N PHE A 260 -11.92 15.45 -11.96
CA PHE A 260 -11.72 16.65 -11.15
C PHE A 260 -12.62 16.68 -9.92
N ILE A 261 -13.90 16.30 -10.07
CA ILE A 261 -14.84 16.20 -8.95
C ILE A 261 -14.35 15.15 -7.95
N GLY A 262 -13.94 13.97 -8.40
CA GLY A 262 -13.43 12.92 -7.54
C GLY A 262 -12.22 13.37 -6.72
N PHE A 263 -11.25 14.04 -7.35
CA PHE A 263 -10.09 14.61 -6.65
C PHE A 263 -10.49 15.72 -5.67
N GLY A 264 -11.36 16.65 -6.08
CA GLY A 264 -11.84 17.74 -5.22
C GLY A 264 -12.59 17.23 -3.99
N LEU A 265 -13.47 16.25 -4.17
CA LEU A 265 -14.19 15.58 -3.09
C LEU A 265 -13.23 14.80 -2.18
N TRP A 266 -12.25 14.09 -2.75
CA TRP A 266 -11.24 13.40 -1.97
C TRP A 266 -10.47 14.38 -1.08
N CYS A 267 -10.00 15.51 -1.61
CA CYS A 267 -9.32 16.55 -0.82
C CYS A 267 -10.20 17.08 0.33
N PHE A 268 -11.48 17.31 0.06
CA PHE A 268 -12.43 17.80 1.07
C PHE A 268 -12.74 16.74 2.15
N LEU A 269 -12.86 15.48 1.76
CA LEU A 269 -13.26 14.37 2.62
C LEU A 269 -12.09 13.68 3.33
N LEU A 270 -10.84 13.92 2.90
CA LEU A 270 -9.64 13.25 3.43
C LEU A 270 -9.58 13.38 4.96
N THR A 271 -9.52 14.60 5.49
CA THR A 271 -9.38 14.82 6.94
C THR A 271 -10.62 14.40 7.75
N PRO A 272 -11.87 14.74 7.34
CA PRO A 272 -13.06 14.34 8.08
C PRO A 272 -13.25 12.82 8.14
N LEU A 273 -13.11 12.13 7.01
CA LEU A 273 -13.30 10.68 6.97
C LEU A 273 -12.17 9.91 7.64
N THR A 274 -10.96 10.49 7.74
CA THR A 274 -9.86 9.88 8.50
C THR A 274 -9.68 10.53 9.88
N SER A 275 -10.74 11.05 10.50
CA SER A 275 -10.66 11.55 11.88
C SER A 275 -10.39 10.39 12.85
N PRO A 276 -9.33 10.44 13.70
CA PRO A 276 -8.98 9.34 14.62
C PRO A 276 -10.12 8.87 15.52
N ASP A 277 -11.02 9.78 15.91
CA ASP A 277 -12.17 9.47 16.78
C ASP A 277 -13.14 8.46 16.16
N ILE A 278 -13.31 8.46 14.84
CA ILE A 278 -14.18 7.51 14.13
C ILE A 278 -13.70 6.07 14.32
N TYR A 279 -12.39 5.90 14.54
CA TYR A 279 -11.69 4.62 14.63
C TYR A 279 -11.20 4.32 16.05
N ASP A 280 -11.62 5.13 17.03
CA ASP A 280 -11.15 5.03 18.42
C ASP A 280 -9.62 5.05 18.52
N ASN A 281 -8.92 5.71 17.60
CA ASN A 281 -7.46 5.67 17.54
C ASN A 281 -6.86 6.65 18.55
N ARG A 282 -6.14 6.11 19.54
CA ARG A 282 -5.43 6.85 20.59
C ARG A 282 -3.92 6.62 20.59
N LEU A 283 -3.38 5.94 19.57
CA LEU A 283 -1.99 5.45 19.54
C LEU A 283 -1.02 6.47 18.96
N HIS A 284 -1.34 6.98 17.77
CA HIS A 284 -0.37 7.64 16.88
C HIS A 284 -0.71 9.10 16.59
N TRP A 285 -1.91 9.54 16.99
CA TRP A 285 -2.44 10.85 16.67
C TRP A 285 -3.37 11.32 17.80
N GLU A 286 -2.78 11.91 18.84
CA GLU A 286 -3.55 12.59 19.88
C GLU A 286 -4.06 13.92 19.30
N THR A 287 -5.38 14.07 19.26
CA THR A 287 -6.08 15.32 18.94
C THR A 287 -6.11 16.26 20.13
#